data_AF-A0A944E936-F1
#
_entry.id   AF-A0A944E936-F1
#
_cell.length_a   1.000
_cell.length_b   1.000
_cell.length_c   1.000
_cell.angle_alpha   90.00
_cell.angle_beta   90.00
_cell.angle_gamma   90.00
#
_symmetry.space_group_name_H-M   'P 1'
#
loop_
_entity.id
_entity.type
_entity.pdbx_description
1 polymer ?
#
loop_
_entity_poly.entity_id
_entity_poly.type
_entity_poly.pdbx_seq_one_letter_code
_entity_poly.pdbx_strand_id
1 'polypeptide(L)'
;MRQPPPPNVTLGTLAPHIPAELYRQAGGRPFVIVQTTPTPERTARSYAGPVFIGLAIALGLMGTIAAALALFEFAIRTAAVVGSLSGPIGVGLSLKLFHSKK
;
A
#
# COMPACT_ATOMS: atom_id res chain seq x y z
N MET A 1 16.81 47.35 21.10
CA MET A 1 17.05 46.31 22.13
C MET A 1 17.83 45.19 21.46
N ARG A 2 19.10 44.97 21.83
CA ARG A 2 19.93 43.92 21.22
C ARG A 2 19.60 42.60 21.92
N GLN A 3 19.04 41.63 21.20
CA GLN A 3 18.91 40.27 21.73
C GLN A 3 20.32 39.70 21.95
N PRO A 4 20.62 39.16 23.14
CA PRO A 4 21.82 38.37 23.35
C PRO A 4 21.86 37.22 22.34
N PRO A 5 23.06 36.85 21.83
CA PRO A 5 23.18 35.69 20.97
C PRO A 5 22.63 34.45 21.69
N PRO A 6 21.90 33.57 20.98
CA PRO A 6 21.34 32.37 21.60
C PRO A 6 22.45 31.51 22.20
N PRO A 7 22.24 30.95 23.40
CA PRO A 7 23.20 30.01 23.98
C PRO A 7 23.37 28.80 23.05
N ASN A 8 24.61 28.39 22.83
CA ASN A 8 24.93 27.22 22.01
C ASN A 8 24.55 25.95 22.79
N VAL A 9 23.35 25.44 22.52
CA VAL A 9 22.79 24.28 23.22
C VAL A 9 22.54 23.15 22.24
N THR A 10 23.27 22.05 22.43
CA THR A 10 23.12 20.84 21.63
C THR A 10 21.94 20.04 22.20
N LEU A 11 20.75 20.18 21.59
CA LEU A 11 19.60 19.35 21.95
C LEU A 11 19.87 17.90 21.50
N GLY A 12 19.60 16.94 22.39
CA GLY A 12 19.79 15.52 22.10
C GLY A 12 18.91 15.06 20.93
N THR A 13 19.51 14.34 19.98
CA THR A 13 18.85 13.88 18.74
C THR A 13 17.68 12.93 18.97
N LEU A 14 17.72 12.13 20.05
CA LEU A 14 16.72 11.09 20.34
C LEU A 14 15.66 11.52 21.36
N ALA A 15 15.95 12.56 22.15
CA ALA A 15 15.04 13.16 23.11
C ALA A 15 15.45 14.61 23.29
N PRO A 16 14.73 15.58 22.67
CA PRO A 16 14.98 17.00 22.84
C PRO A 16 14.50 17.44 24.23
N HIS A 17 15.17 16.95 25.27
CA HIS A 17 15.03 17.47 26.61
C HIS A 17 15.84 18.76 26.70
N ILE A 18 15.28 19.77 27.34
CA ILE A 18 15.97 21.03 27.60
C ILE A 18 16.99 20.76 28.71
N PRO A 19 18.30 20.94 28.48
CA PRO A 19 19.33 20.72 29.50
C PRO A 19 19.03 21.51 30.78
N ALA A 20 19.28 20.92 31.95
CA ALA A 20 19.05 21.59 33.24
C ALA A 20 19.95 22.83 33.42
N GLU A 21 21.10 22.85 32.75
CA GLU A 21 22.07 23.94 32.74
C GLU A 21 21.49 25.21 32.13
N LEU A 22 20.57 25.10 31.15
CA LEU A 22 19.85 26.25 30.59
C LEU A 22 19.00 26.95 31.66
N TYR A 23 18.29 26.17 32.48
CA TYR A 23 17.48 26.71 33.57
C TYR A 23 18.36 27.39 34.63
N ARG A 24 19.54 26.82 34.93
CA ARG A 24 20.51 27.43 35.85
C ARG A 24 21.11 28.73 35.30
N GLN A 25 21.46 28.75 34.01
CA GLN A 25 22.03 29.93 33.35
C GLN A 25 21.03 31.07 33.19
N ALA A 26 19.74 30.76 33.05
CA ALA A 26 18.67 31.76 33.02
C ALA A 26 18.50 32.51 34.36
N GLY A 27 19.06 32.00 35.47
CA GLY A 27 19.12 32.72 36.75
C GLY A 27 17.75 33.18 37.27
N GLY A 28 16.70 32.40 37.03
CA GLY A 28 15.32 32.73 37.42
C GLY A 28 14.62 33.77 36.55
N ARG A 29 15.23 34.22 35.45
CA ARG A 29 14.61 35.15 34.49
C ARG A 29 13.67 34.37 33.55
N PRO A 30 12.51 34.92 33.17
CA PRO A 30 11.60 34.26 32.23
C PRO A 30 12.25 34.19 30.84
N PHE A 31 12.20 33.01 30.21
CA PHE A 31 12.71 32.78 28.85
C PHE A 31 11.75 31.91 28.04
N VAL A 32 11.82 32.04 26.71
CA VAL A 32 10.98 31.30 25.76
C VAL A 32 11.89 30.46 24.88
N ILE A 33 11.61 29.15 24.79
CA ILE A 33 12.28 28.24 23.87
C ILE A 33 11.36 28.03 22.67
N VAL A 34 11.82 28.44 21.50
CA VAL A 34 11.14 28.18 20.23
C VAL A 34 11.76 26.95 19.61
N GLN A 35 11.06 25.81 19.70
CA GLN A 35 11.45 24.59 19.02
C GLN A 35 10.85 24.60 17.61
N THR A 36 11.65 24.94 16.62
CA THR A 36 11.26 24.75 15.22
C THR A 36 11.45 23.28 14.88
N THR A 37 10.37 22.55 14.65
CA THR A 37 10.48 21.25 13.97
C THR A 37 11.05 21.51 12.58
N PRO A 38 12.19 20.91 12.19
CA PRO A 38 12.60 20.96 10.81
C PRO A 38 11.46 20.38 9.98
N THR A 39 11.03 21.12 8.95
CA THR A 39 10.08 20.58 7.97
C THR A 39 10.70 19.29 7.46
N PRO A 40 10.02 18.13 7.59
CA PRO A 40 10.59 16.89 7.11
C PRO A 40 10.84 17.09 5.61
N GLU A 41 12.11 17.06 5.19
CA GLU A 41 12.47 16.97 3.78
C GLU A 41 11.92 15.63 3.28
N ARG A 42 10.65 15.63 2.87
CA ARG A 42 10.03 14.50 2.17
C ARG A 42 10.70 14.42 0.81
N THR A 43 11.84 13.73 0.79
CA THR A 43 12.52 13.33 -0.43
C THR A 43 11.51 12.58 -1.31
N ALA A 44 11.50 12.83 -2.61
CA ALA A 44 10.60 12.18 -3.58
C ALA A 44 10.52 10.65 -3.43
N ARG A 45 11.59 10.03 -2.92
CA ARG A 45 11.69 8.60 -2.56
C ARG A 45 10.62 8.13 -1.57
N SER A 46 10.14 9.00 -0.68
CA SER A 46 9.07 8.68 0.28
C SER A 46 7.72 8.41 -0.40
N TYR A 47 7.51 8.88 -1.62
CA TYR A 47 6.28 8.66 -2.39
C TYR A 47 6.38 7.47 -3.34
N ALA A 48 7.59 6.97 -3.61
CA ALA A 48 7.79 5.83 -4.51
C ALA A 48 7.14 4.54 -3.96
N GLY A 49 7.25 4.31 -2.65
CA GLY A 49 6.66 3.15 -1.98
C GLY A 49 5.16 2.95 -2.25
N PRO A 50 4.29 3.91 -1.91
CA PRO A 50 2.85 3.76 -2.15
C PRO A 50 2.50 3.66 -3.64
N VAL A 51 3.25 4.32 -4.54
CA VAL A 51 3.02 4.23 -5.99
C VAL A 51 3.33 2.82 -6.50
N PHE A 52 4.46 2.22 -6.09
CA PHE A 52 4.80 0.86 -6.50
C PHE A 52 3.79 -0.16 -5.97
N ILE A 53 3.30 0.01 -4.74
CA ILE A 53 2.25 -0.85 -4.18
C ILE A 53 0.96 -0.73 -5.01
N GLY A 54 0.53 0.51 -5.32
CA GLY A 54 -0.65 0.74 -6.14
C GLY A 54 -0.54 0.10 -7.53
N LEU A 55 0.61 0.25 -8.18
CA LEU A 55 0.87 -0.36 -9.50
C LEU A 55 0.88 -1.88 -9.45
N ALA A 56 1.51 -2.48 -8.43
CA ALA A 56 1.54 -3.93 -8.27
C ALA A 56 0.12 -4.51 -8.10
N ILE A 57 -0.72 -3.86 -7.31
CA ILE A 57 -2.12 -4.28 -7.12
C ILE A 57 -2.90 -4.13 -8.43
N ALA A 58 -2.77 -3.00 -9.12
CA ALA A 58 -3.48 -2.75 -10.37
C ALA A 58 -3.10 -3.78 -11.45
N LEU A 59 -1.81 -4.06 -11.63
CA LEU A 59 -1.32 -5.06 -12.57
C LEU A 59 -1.75 -6.48 -12.17
N GLY A 60 -1.72 -6.80 -10.87
CA GLY A 60 -2.19 -8.07 -10.36
C GLY A 60 -3.67 -8.30 -10.67
N LEU A 61 -4.54 -7.32 -10.37
CA LEU A 61 -5.97 -7.40 -10.66
C LEU A 61 -6.25 -7.50 -12.17
N MET A 62 -5.52 -6.73 -12.98
CA MET A 62 -5.73 -6.78 -14.42
C MET A 62 -5.27 -8.12 -15.01
N GLY A 63 -4.17 -8.68 -14.49
CA GLY A 63 -3.69 -10.01 -14.85
C GLY A 63 -4.66 -11.12 -14.46
N THR A 64 -5.26 -11.07 -13.27
CA THR A 64 -6.24 -12.08 -12.84
C THR A 64 -7.52 -12.02 -13.66
N ILE A 65 -8.02 -10.82 -13.99
CA ILE A 65 -9.19 -10.66 -14.88
C ILE A 65 -8.87 -11.21 -16.26
N ALA A 66 -7.71 -10.86 -16.84
CA ALA A 66 -7.30 -11.35 -18.14
C ALA A 66 -7.17 -12.88 -18.16
N ALA A 67 -6.57 -13.47 -17.12
CA ALA A 67 -6.45 -14.93 -16.99
C ALA A 67 -7.81 -15.61 -16.87
N ALA A 68 -8.73 -15.05 -16.09
CA ALA A 68 -10.08 -15.58 -15.94
C ALA A 68 -10.85 -15.55 -17.28
N LEU A 69 -10.76 -14.44 -18.02
CA LEU A 69 -11.38 -14.32 -19.34
C LEU A 69 -10.77 -15.30 -20.34
N ALA A 70 -9.44 -15.45 -20.35
CA ALA A 70 -8.75 -16.40 -21.20
C ALA A 70 -9.18 -17.86 -20.90
N LEU A 71 -9.34 -18.20 -19.62
CA LEU A 71 -9.82 -19.51 -19.20
C LEU A 71 -11.27 -19.76 -19.65
N PHE A 72 -12.14 -18.76 -19.53
CA PHE A 72 -13.52 -18.83 -20.00
C PHE A 72 -13.61 -19.00 -21.52
N GLU A 73 -12.88 -18.20 -22.30
CA GLU A 73 -12.83 -18.31 -23.75
C GLU A 73 -12.35 -19.70 -24.18
N PHE A 74 -11.29 -20.20 -23.53
CA PHE A 74 -10.78 -21.54 -23.79
C PHE A 74 -11.80 -22.63 -23.46
N ALA A 75 -12.50 -22.52 -22.33
CA ALA A 75 -13.55 -23.45 -21.93
C ALA A 75 -14.73 -23.44 -22.93
N ILE A 76 -15.18 -22.26 -23.33
CA ILE A 76 -16.29 -22.09 -24.29
C ILE A 76 -15.91 -22.67 -25.65
N ARG A 77 -14.71 -22.36 -26.16
CA ARG A 77 -14.21 -22.94 -27.42
C ARG A 77 -14.16 -24.46 -27.35
N THR A 78 -13.64 -24.99 -26.24
CA THR A 78 -13.54 -26.44 -26.06
C THR A 78 -14.93 -27.08 -26.00
N ALA A 79 -15.87 -26.49 -25.26
CA ALA A 79 -17.25 -26.96 -25.19
C ALA A 79 -17.96 -26.89 -26.55
N ALA A 80 -17.73 -25.84 -27.34
CA ALA A 80 -18.27 -25.71 -28.69
C ALA A 80 -17.69 -26.76 -29.65
N VAL A 81 -16.37 -27.01 -29.59
CA VAL A 81 -15.71 -28.07 -30.36
C VAL A 81 -16.29 -29.44 -29.97
N VAL A 82 -16.39 -29.76 -28.68
CA VAL A 82 -16.97 -31.03 -28.21
C VAL A 82 -18.46 -31.14 -28.57
N GLY A 83 -19.22 -30.05 -28.45
CA GLY A 83 -20.63 -30.00 -28.84
C GLY A 83 -20.83 -30.23 -30.33
N SER A 84 -20.00 -29.61 -31.18
CA SER A 84 -20.04 -29.81 -32.64
C SER A 84 -19.62 -31.23 -33.05
N LEU A 85 -18.68 -31.86 -32.32
CA LEU A 85 -18.27 -33.25 -32.54
C LEU A 85 -19.30 -34.27 -32.04
N SER A 86 -20.12 -33.94 -31.04
CA SER A 86 -21.11 -34.87 -30.44
C SER A 86 -22.50 -34.85 -31.08
N GLY A 87 -22.76 -33.90 -32.00
CA GLY A 87 -24.06 -33.78 -32.68
C GLY A 87 -25.23 -33.50 -31.73
N PRO A 88 -26.50 -33.53 -32.20
CA PRO A 88 -27.68 -33.17 -31.41
C PRO A 88 -27.93 -34.05 -30.17
N ILE A 89 -27.15 -35.12 -30.00
CA ILE A 89 -27.32 -36.14 -28.97
C ILE A 89 -26.85 -35.62 -27.60
N GLY A 90 -25.95 -34.63 -27.54
CA GLY A 90 -25.48 -34.02 -26.30
C GLY A 90 -26.47 -33.05 -25.62
N VAL A 91 -27.43 -32.50 -26.36
CA VAL A 91 -28.35 -31.46 -25.87
C VAL A 91 -29.54 -32.06 -25.09
N GLY A 92 -29.87 -33.35 -25.31
CA GLY A 92 -31.02 -34.02 -24.68
C GLY A 92 -30.69 -34.98 -23.52
N LEU A 93 -29.43 -35.36 -23.31
CA LEU A 93 -29.07 -36.48 -22.41
C LEU A 93 -27.99 -36.18 -21.36
N SER A 94 -27.42 -34.98 -21.32
CA SER A 94 -26.32 -34.70 -20.39
C SER A 94 -26.73 -34.55 -18.90
N LEU A 95 -28.02 -34.66 -18.57
CA LEU A 95 -28.56 -34.67 -17.21
C LEU A 95 -28.95 -36.07 -16.73
N LYS A 96 -28.39 -37.14 -17.31
CA LYS A 96 -28.67 -38.54 -16.92
C LYS A 96 -27.52 -39.22 -16.18
N LEU A 97 -26.69 -38.44 -15.48
CA LEU A 97 -25.61 -38.94 -14.62
C LEU A 97 -25.91 -38.88 -13.11
N PHE A 98 -27.04 -38.29 -12.69
CA PHE A 98 -27.59 -38.58 -11.35
C PHE A 98 -28.35 -39.91 -11.41
N HIS A 99 -27.60 -41.00 -11.40
CA HIS A 99 -28.17 -42.34 -11.29
C HIS A 99 -28.84 -42.48 -9.90
N SER A 100 -30.18 -42.55 -9.86
CA SER A 100 -30.90 -43.02 -8.67
C SER A 100 -30.53 -44.48 -8.45
N LYS A 101 -29.71 -44.74 -7.43
CA LYS A 101 -29.42 -46.10 -6.98
C LYS A 101 -30.60 -46.53 -6.12
N LYS A 102 -31.29 -47.58 -6.59
CA LYS A 102 -32.35 -48.39 -5.96
C LYS A 102 -32.69 -48.07 -4.51
#